data_AF-A0A9X3SFV8-F1
#
_entry.id   AF-A0A9X3SFV8-F1
#
_cell.length_a   1.000
_cell.length_b   1.000
_cell.length_c   1.000
_cell.angle_alpha   90.00
_cell.angle_beta   90.00
_cell.angle_gamma   90.00
#
_symmetry.space_group_name_H-M   'P 1'
#
loop_
_entity.id
_entity.type
_entity.pdbx_description
1 polymer ?
#
loop_
_entity_poly.entity_id
_entity_poly.type
_entity_poly.pdbx_seq_one_letter_code
_entity_poly.pdbx_strand_id
1 'polypeptide(L)'
;MSPQLKNPLDVMVITRERLQDTLDDAVRRGRMTRDDAAELMSEIVRRAISAPADRVLQEVKAAIGVGEDEFPIADYDDLTAAQIVSQLDALETVDLRRVRDYERRNANRKTVLNATDSRLDQ
;
A
#
# COMPACT_ATOMS: atom_id res chain seq x y z
N MET A 1 22.44 17.40 4.61
CA MET A 1 21.24 16.90 3.92
C MET A 1 21.48 15.43 3.61
N SER A 2 21.08 14.56 4.53
CA SER A 2 21.12 13.13 4.30
C SER A 2 19.92 12.77 3.41
N PRO A 3 20.12 12.06 2.29
CA PRO A 3 19.00 11.54 1.54
C PRO A 3 18.33 10.49 2.41
N GLN A 4 17.04 10.69 2.72
CA GLN A 4 16.23 9.64 3.31
C GLN A 4 16.16 8.52 2.28
N LEU A 5 16.97 7.48 2.46
CA LEU A 5 16.73 6.21 1.82
C LEU A 5 15.39 5.71 2.36
N LYS A 6 14.31 5.90 1.60
CA LYS A 6 13.18 4.97 1.67
C LYS A 6 13.79 3.58 1.49
N ASN A 7 13.66 2.77 2.53
CA ASN A 7 14.35 1.50 2.74
C ASN A 7 14.45 0.70 1.42
N PRO A 8 15.65 0.52 0.85
CA PRO A 8 15.79 -0.23 -0.38
C PRO A 8 15.50 -1.69 -0.03
N LEU A 9 14.44 -2.24 -0.63
CA LEU A 9 13.95 -3.63 -0.51
C LEU A 9 12.88 -3.88 0.58
N ASP A 10 11.72 -3.21 0.49
CA ASP A 10 10.43 -3.83 0.88
C ASP A 10 9.95 -4.83 -0.19
N VAL A 11 10.90 -5.50 -0.88
CA VAL A 11 10.64 -6.47 -1.94
C VAL A 11 10.72 -7.85 -1.32
N MET A 12 9.57 -8.37 -0.89
CA MET A 12 9.45 -9.76 -0.47
C MET A 12 9.46 -10.66 -1.72
N VAL A 13 10.62 -11.22 -2.05
CA VAL A 13 10.75 -12.19 -3.14
C VAL A 13 10.16 -13.53 -2.70
N ILE A 14 8.95 -13.83 -3.18
CA ILE A 14 8.32 -15.13 -2.96
C ILE A 14 8.51 -15.99 -4.21
N THR A 15 9.21 -17.10 -4.07
CA THR A 15 9.34 -18.06 -5.17
C THR A 15 8.05 -18.86 -5.33
N ARG A 16 7.76 -19.26 -6.58
CA ARG A 16 6.62 -20.13 -6.89
C ARG A 16 6.65 -21.42 -6.05
N GLU A 17 7.82 -22.01 -5.87
CA GLU A 17 8.02 -23.23 -5.07
C GLU A 17 7.54 -23.05 -3.62
N ARG A 18 7.92 -21.94 -2.99
CA ARG A 18 7.53 -21.67 -1.60
C ARG A 18 6.02 -21.45 -1.43
N LEU A 19 5.36 -20.85 -2.43
CA LEU A 19 3.89 -20.74 -2.45
C LEU A 19 3.24 -22.12 -2.58
N GLN A 20 3.75 -22.97 -3.48
CA GLN A 20 3.24 -24.32 -3.69
C GLN A 20 3.34 -25.16 -2.42
N ASP A 21 4.49 -25.15 -1.75
CA ASP A 21 4.68 -25.88 -0.49
C ASP A 21 3.67 -25.46 0.58
N THR A 22 3.39 -24.15 0.67
CA THR A 22 2.45 -23.60 1.66
C THR A 22 1.02 -24.04 1.37
N LEU A 23 0.60 -24.05 0.10
CA LEU A 23 -0.73 -24.48 -0.30
C LEU A 23 -0.89 -25.99 -0.21
N ASP A 24 0.12 -26.76 -0.59
CA ASP A 24 0.14 -28.22 -0.46
C ASP A 24 0.06 -28.65 1.00
N ASP A 25 0.67 -27.90 1.92
CA ASP A 25 0.52 -28.18 3.35
C ASP A 25 -0.90 -27.88 3.86
N ALA A 26 -1.56 -26.85 3.32
CA ALA A 26 -2.97 -26.59 3.62
C ALA A 26 -3.88 -27.71 3.07
N VAL A 27 -3.58 -28.26 1.89
CA VAL A 27 -4.27 -29.44 1.33
C VAL A 27 -4.04 -30.67 2.22
N ARG A 28 -2.79 -30.93 2.62
CA ARG A 28 -2.44 -32.05 3.52
C ARG A 28 -3.15 -31.97 4.85
N ARG A 29 -3.34 -30.76 5.39
CA ARG A 29 -4.08 -30.48 6.63
C ARG A 29 -5.61 -30.51 6.45
N GLY A 30 -6.10 -30.77 5.24
CA GLY A 30 -7.54 -30.82 4.95
C GLY A 30 -8.25 -29.46 5.02
N ARG A 31 -7.49 -28.34 4.96
CA ARG A 31 -8.06 -26.98 4.98
C ARG A 31 -8.45 -26.46 3.60
N MET A 32 -8.10 -27.19 2.55
CA MET A 32 -8.30 -26.81 1.15
C MET A 32 -8.27 -28.07 0.28
N THR A 33 -8.99 -28.09 -0.84
CA THR A 33 -8.88 -29.19 -1.80
C THR A 33 -7.68 -28.99 -2.74
N ARG A 34 -7.23 -30.06 -3.41
CA ARG A 34 -6.14 -29.94 -4.39
C ARG A 34 -6.49 -29.01 -5.55
N ASP A 35 -7.75 -29.01 -5.96
CA ASP A 35 -8.24 -28.19 -7.07
C ASP A 35 -8.28 -26.71 -6.66
N ASP A 36 -8.79 -26.39 -5.46
CA ASP A 36 -8.78 -25.02 -4.92
C ASP A 36 -7.35 -24.46 -4.82
N ALA A 37 -6.38 -25.28 -4.41
CA ALA A 37 -4.99 -24.87 -4.32
C ALA A 37 -4.37 -24.54 -5.68
N ALA A 38 -4.71 -25.32 -6.72
CA ALA A 38 -4.25 -25.10 -8.08
C ALA A 38 -4.88 -23.84 -8.70
N GLU A 39 -6.16 -23.60 -8.43
CA GLU A 39 -6.86 -22.39 -8.83
C GLU A 39 -6.24 -21.15 -8.17
N LEU A 40 -6.05 -21.20 -6.85
CA LEU A 40 -5.46 -20.09 -6.09
C LEU A 40 -4.03 -19.76 -6.56
N MET A 41 -3.20 -20.78 -6.84
CA MET A 41 -1.88 -20.57 -7.43
C MET A 41 -1.94 -19.83 -8.76
N SER A 42 -2.90 -20.21 -9.62
CA SER A 42 -3.05 -19.62 -10.95
C SER A 42 -3.44 -18.15 -10.85
N GLU A 43 -4.35 -17.82 -9.93
CA GLU A 43 -4.77 -16.44 -9.66
C GLU A 43 -3.64 -15.58 -9.08
N ILE A 44 -2.84 -16.11 -8.14
CA ILE A 44 -1.68 -15.39 -7.59
C ILE A 44 -0.66 -15.08 -8.70
N VAL A 45 -0.32 -16.06 -9.55
CA VAL A 45 0.63 -15.86 -10.65
C VAL A 45 0.08 -14.85 -11.66
N ARG A 46 -1.20 -14.97 -12.04
CA ARG A 46 -1.86 -14.00 -12.93
C ARG A 46 -1.80 -12.59 -12.35
N ARG A 47 -2.13 -12.40 -11.08
CA ARG A 47 -2.08 -11.08 -10.42
C ARG A 47 -0.66 -10.52 -10.41
N ALA A 48 0.33 -11.35 -10.08
CA ALA A 48 1.73 -10.96 -10.00
C ALA A 48 2.31 -10.48 -11.35
N ILE A 49 1.84 -11.02 -12.48
CA ILE A 49 2.29 -10.60 -13.82
C ILE A 49 1.43 -9.50 -14.44
N SER A 50 0.20 -9.29 -13.96
CA SER A 50 -0.79 -8.42 -14.61
C SER A 50 -0.84 -7.00 -14.04
N ALA A 51 -0.24 -6.75 -12.86
CA ALA A 51 -0.22 -5.44 -12.22
C ALA A 51 1.21 -5.06 -11.80
N PRO A 52 1.55 -3.76 -11.79
CA PRO A 52 2.80 -3.29 -11.21
C PRO A 52 2.94 -3.76 -9.75
N ALA A 53 4.16 -4.15 -9.35
CA ALA A 53 4.44 -4.71 -8.03
C ALA A 53 3.98 -3.78 -6.89
N ASP A 54 4.16 -2.47 -7.04
CA ASP A 54 3.74 -1.47 -6.05
C ASP A 54 2.22 -1.49 -5.82
N ARG A 55 1.43 -1.61 -6.89
CA ARG A 55 -0.03 -1.69 -6.79
C ARG A 55 -0.47 -2.96 -6.05
N VAL A 56 0.12 -4.10 -6.39
CA VAL A 56 -0.19 -5.38 -5.73
C VAL A 56 0.15 -5.30 -4.25
N LEU A 57 1.31 -4.72 -3.91
CA LEU A 57 1.73 -4.54 -2.52
C LEU A 57 0.75 -3.67 -1.74
N GLN A 58 0.27 -2.58 -2.32
CA GLN A 58 -0.70 -1.69 -1.67
C GLN A 58 -2.08 -2.35 -1.47
N GLU A 59 -2.56 -3.10 -2.46
CA GLU A 59 -3.80 -3.87 -2.32
C GLU A 59 -3.69 -4.93 -1.21
N VAL A 60 -2.53 -5.61 -1.12
CA VAL A 60 -2.25 -6.56 -0.04
C VAL A 60 -2.19 -5.86 1.31
N LYS A 61 -1.43 -4.77 1.44
CA LYS A 61 -1.30 -3.95 2.66
C LYS A 61 -2.66 -3.48 3.17
N ALA A 62 -3.52 -2.99 2.27
CA ALA A 62 -4.88 -2.60 2.58
C ALA A 62 -5.76 -3.78 3.05
N ALA A 63 -5.63 -4.96 2.43
CA ALA A 63 -6.39 -6.14 2.80
C ALA A 63 -5.98 -6.74 4.15
N ILE A 64 -4.71 -6.62 4.53
CA ILE A 64 -4.17 -7.18 5.79
C ILE A 64 -4.04 -6.14 6.92
N GLY A 65 -4.41 -4.88 6.68
CA GLY A 65 -4.29 -3.78 7.65
C GLY A 65 -2.84 -3.38 8.00
N VAL A 66 -1.85 -3.92 7.28
CA VAL A 66 -0.41 -3.62 7.51
C VAL A 66 -0.08 -2.35 6.72
N GLY A 67 -0.25 -1.21 7.38
CA GLY A 67 -0.04 0.12 6.80
C GLY A 67 -0.95 1.20 7.40
N GLU A 68 -1.68 0.90 8.47
CA GLU A 68 -2.58 1.85 9.15
C GLU A 68 -1.92 2.63 10.30
N ASP A 69 -0.79 2.17 10.84
CA ASP A 69 -0.17 2.77 12.03
C ASP A 69 0.77 3.96 11.74
N GLU A 70 1.34 4.05 10.54
CA GLU A 70 2.22 5.17 10.17
C GLU A 70 1.50 6.15 9.25
N PHE A 71 1.50 7.43 9.63
CA PHE A 71 0.88 8.47 8.84
C PHE A 71 1.64 8.66 7.50
N PRO A 72 0.97 8.88 6.35
CA PRO A 72 1.61 8.84 5.03
C PRO A 72 2.73 9.87 4.80
N ILE A 73 2.79 10.90 5.63
CA ILE A 73 3.80 11.96 5.57
C ILE A 73 4.52 12.02 6.92
N ALA A 74 5.83 11.78 6.91
CA ALA A 74 6.65 11.88 8.12
C ALA A 74 6.65 13.32 8.67
N ASP A 75 6.66 13.44 10.01
CA ASP A 75 6.70 14.71 10.74
C ASP A 75 5.63 15.73 10.29
N TYR A 76 4.46 15.24 9.86
CA TYR A 76 3.43 16.07 9.20
C TYR A 76 3.04 17.34 9.96
N ASP A 77 2.94 17.23 11.28
CA ASP A 77 2.53 18.35 12.13
C ASP A 77 3.55 19.50 12.15
N ASP A 78 4.82 19.19 11.88
CA ASP A 78 5.93 20.16 11.84
C ASP A 78 6.11 20.81 10.45
N LEU A 79 5.38 20.35 9.43
CA LEU A 79 5.51 20.84 8.06
C LEU A 79 4.62 22.05 7.77
N THR A 80 5.16 22.95 6.96
CA THR A 80 4.38 24.04 6.36
C THR A 80 3.43 23.52 5.27
N ALA A 81 2.36 24.26 4.99
CA ALA A 81 1.41 23.89 3.94
C ALA A 81 2.10 23.69 2.57
N ALA A 82 3.10 24.49 2.23
CA ALA A 82 3.85 24.35 0.98
C ALA A 82 4.64 23.03 0.92
N GLN A 83 5.31 22.67 2.01
CA GLN A 83 6.05 21.41 2.11
C GLN A 83 5.12 20.19 2.03
N ILE A 84 3.95 20.27 2.68
CA ILE A 84 2.92 19.22 2.60
C ILE A 84 2.47 19.07 1.14
N VAL A 85 2.10 20.17 0.48
CA VAL A 85 1.60 20.15 -0.90
C VAL A 85 2.61 19.51 -1.86
N SER A 86 3.91 19.78 -1.70
CA SER A 86 4.95 19.15 -2.53
C SER A 86 5.04 17.64 -2.34
N GLN A 87 4.69 17.12 -1.17
CA GLN A 87 4.71 15.67 -0.91
C GLN A 87 3.45 14.96 -1.42
N LEU A 88 2.32 15.68 -1.56
CA LEU A 88 1.07 15.10 -2.07
C LEU A 88 1.20 14.51 -3.48
N ASP A 89 2.14 15.00 -4.30
CA ASP A 89 2.39 14.52 -5.66
C ASP A 89 2.95 13.09 -5.70
N ALA A 90 3.53 12.62 -4.60
CA ALA A 90 4.07 11.28 -4.47
C ALA A 90 3.13 10.32 -3.73
N LEU A 91 1.90 10.76 -3.39
CA LEU A 91 0.94 9.97 -2.65
C LEU A 91 -0.13 9.35 -3.56
N GLU A 92 -0.53 8.14 -3.20
CA GLU A 92 -1.63 7.41 -3.83
C GLU A 92 -3.00 7.91 -3.33
N THR A 93 -4.08 7.59 -4.06
CA THR A 93 -5.46 8.02 -3.72
C THR A 93 -5.87 7.63 -2.28
N VAL A 94 -5.42 6.46 -1.79
CA VAL A 94 -5.71 6.00 -0.43
C VAL A 94 -5.04 6.88 0.62
N ASP A 95 -3.78 7.25 0.40
CA ASP A 95 -3.01 8.10 1.30
C ASP A 95 -3.48 9.55 1.24
N LEU A 96 -3.85 10.03 0.05
CA LEU A 96 -4.49 11.35 -0.12
C LEU A 96 -5.80 11.46 0.70
N ARG A 97 -6.63 10.41 0.73
CA ARG A 97 -7.85 10.38 1.57
C ARG A 97 -7.50 10.46 3.05
N ARG A 98 -6.48 9.73 3.51
CA ARG A 98 -6.01 9.79 4.90
C ARG A 98 -5.50 11.19 5.27
N VAL A 99 -4.67 11.80 4.42
CA VAL A 99 -4.15 13.16 4.63
C VAL A 99 -5.29 14.17 4.69
N ARG A 100 -6.27 14.10 3.78
CA ARG A 100 -7.44 14.97 3.80
C ARG A 100 -8.23 14.83 5.10
N ASP A 101 -8.50 13.60 5.53
CA ASP A 101 -9.32 13.35 6.70
C ASP A 101 -8.61 13.77 7.99
N TYR A 102 -7.29 13.58 8.08
CA TYR A 102 -6.45 14.08 9.17
C TYR A 102 -6.44 15.62 9.20
N GLU A 103 -6.17 16.26 8.06
CA GLU A 103 -6.11 17.71 7.96
C GLU A 103 -7.45 18.36 8.33
N ARG A 104 -8.58 17.79 7.91
CA ARG A 104 -9.93 18.29 8.27
C ARG A 104 -10.21 18.22 9.78
N ARG A 105 -9.66 17.23 10.47
CA ARG A 105 -9.87 17.01 11.92
C ARG A 105 -8.91 17.82 12.78
N ASN A 106 -7.77 18.21 12.23
CA ASN A 106 -6.70 18.89 12.93
C ASN A 106 -6.57 20.35 12.49
N ALA A 107 -5.51 20.71 11.77
CA ALA A 107 -5.16 22.11 11.48
C ALA A 107 -6.10 22.79 10.47
N ASN A 108 -6.84 22.03 9.66
CA ASN A 108 -7.84 22.50 8.71
C ASN A 108 -7.33 23.61 7.76
N ARG A 109 -6.08 23.47 7.29
CA ARG A 109 -5.41 24.40 6.38
C ARG A 109 -6.02 24.26 4.99
N LYS A 110 -6.72 25.29 4.55
CA LYS A 110 -7.40 25.32 3.24
C LYS A 110 -6.48 25.00 2.06
N THR A 111 -5.23 25.47 2.11
CA THR A 111 -4.24 25.21 1.05
C THR A 111 -3.97 23.72 0.87
N VAL A 112 -3.84 22.98 1.97
CA VAL A 112 -3.60 21.53 1.93
C VAL A 112 -4.86 20.81 1.45
N LEU A 113 -6.02 21.13 2.03
CA LEU A 113 -7.28 20.49 1.65
C LEU A 113 -7.62 20.66 0.17
N ASN A 114 -7.50 21.88 -0.36
CA ASN A 114 -7.75 22.15 -1.77
C ASN A 114 -6.79 21.37 -2.68
N ALA A 115 -5.52 21.29 -2.29
CA ALA A 115 -4.50 20.56 -3.05
C ALA A 115 -4.77 19.04 -3.04
N THR A 116 -5.23 18.50 -1.92
CA THR A 116 -5.61 17.09 -1.80
C THR A 116 -6.88 16.78 -2.58
N ASP A 117 -7.93 17.59 -2.43
CA ASP A 117 -9.20 17.42 -3.16
C ASP A 117 -8.97 17.52 -4.68
N SER A 118 -8.15 18.48 -5.15
CA SER A 118 -7.80 18.60 -6.58
C SER A 118 -7.05 17.38 -7.14
N ARG A 119 -6.34 16.61 -6.31
CA ARG A 119 -5.64 15.37 -6.74
C ARG A 119 -6.54 14.15 -6.66
N LEU A 120 -7.57 14.18 -5.82
CA LEU A 120 -8.57 13.12 -5.73
C LEU A 120 -9.61 13.18 -6.87
N ASP A 121 -9.80 14.35 -7.46
CA ASP A 121 -10.75 14.61 -8.55
C ASP A 121 -10.15 14.41 -9.97
N GLN A 122 -8.86 14.11 -10.06
CA GLN A 122 -8.15 13.78 -11.32
C GLN A 122 -8.24 12.28 -11.63
#